data_AF-A0A3A8EFN1-F1
#
_entry.id   AF-A0A3A8EFN1-F1
#
_cell.length_a   1.000
_cell.length_b   1.000
_cell.length_c   1.000
_cell.angle_alpha   90.00
_cell.angle_beta   90.00
_cell.angle_gamma   90.00
#
_symmetry.space_group_name_H-M   'P 1'
#
loop_
_entity.id
_entity.type
_entity.pdbx_description
1 polymer ?
#
loop_
_entity_poly.entity_id
_entity_poly.type
_entity_poly.pdbx_seq_one_letter_code
_entity_poly.pdbx_strand_id
1 'polypeptide(L)'
;MGFLNGLFALLSVVFLVLLIVGLINPSWVKMKSRGKSTLIYFIAMLACSVVVGVTTSDEEKARQKAESEKRQQIEAAEAEKKKIDSEQNKQESINPPQPEVIPEISKETLKPVANEQSNASLGFTPEEFRQKLNDEIIQVDADGLKPLKKIEVVKGTFNIGDLSGLDLSLLGKVNNQGKIESLNYIFPPSKTEEEVAGVLLYLGLTAKILNPEISMEKKSPKIVDLITKAAKGIDNKENMHREKVGNVTYFTNASKNTGFWFGFDAE
;
A
#
# COMPACT_ATOMS: atom_id res chain seq x y z
N MET A 1 25.97 -18.34 22.18
CA MET A 1 24.85 -18.05 21.25
C MET A 1 24.83 -18.98 20.04
N GLY A 2 25.84 -18.99 19.15
CA GLY A 2 25.79 -19.76 17.88
C GLY A 2 25.36 -21.23 17.97
N PHE A 3 25.81 -22.00 18.97
CA PHE A 3 25.37 -23.39 19.17
C PHE A 3 23.85 -23.52 19.40
N LEU A 4 23.25 -22.59 20.15
CA LEU A 4 21.81 -22.57 20.42
C LEU A 4 21.02 -22.22 19.15
N ASN A 5 21.49 -21.24 18.38
CA ASN A 5 20.89 -20.84 17.11
C ASN A 5 20.95 -22.01 16.10
N GLY A 6 22.08 -22.72 16.02
CA GLY A 6 22.24 -23.92 15.20
C GLY A 6 21.32 -25.07 15.62
N LEU A 7 21.13 -25.28 16.93
CA LEU A 7 20.19 -26.27 17.45
C LEU A 7 18.74 -25.95 17.06
N PHE A 8 18.30 -24.70 17.23
CA PHE A 8 16.94 -24.30 16.85
C PHE A 8 16.71 -24.28 15.32
N ALA A 9 17.73 -23.94 14.53
CA ALA A 9 17.67 -24.08 13.07
C ALA A 9 17.50 -25.54 12.65
N LEU A 10 18.27 -26.47 13.25
CA LEU A 10 18.15 -27.90 12.99
C LEU A 10 16.79 -28.46 13.44
N LEU A 11 16.29 -28.04 14.61
CA LEU A 11 14.95 -28.39 15.09
C LEU A 11 13.85 -27.91 14.13
N SER A 12 13.98 -26.71 13.56
CA SER A 12 13.04 -26.20 12.55
C SER A 12 12.94 -27.10 11.32
N VAL A 13 14.09 -27.59 10.82
CA VAL A 13 14.13 -28.57 9.71
C VAL A 13 13.49 -29.91 10.10
N VAL A 14 13.74 -30.39 11.34
CA VAL A 14 13.09 -31.61 11.84
C VAL A 14 11.57 -31.43 11.93
N PHE A 15 11.07 -30.29 12.42
CA PHE A 15 9.65 -29.99 12.45
C PHE A 15 9.02 -29.85 11.06
N LEU A 16 9.75 -29.33 10.06
CA LEU A 16 9.30 -29.30 8.67
C LEU A 16 9.08 -30.71 8.11
N VAL A 17 10.02 -31.64 8.36
CA VAL A 17 9.88 -33.05 7.94
C VAL A 17 8.69 -33.72 8.66
N LEU A 18 8.53 -33.49 9.97
CA LEU A 18 7.40 -34.01 10.74
C LEU A 18 6.05 -33.42 10.30
N LEU A 19 6.01 -32.16 9.87
CA LEU A 19 4.84 -31.52 9.29
C LEU A 19 4.45 -32.21 7.97
N ILE A 20 5.41 -32.43 7.06
CA ILE A 20 5.17 -33.15 5.80
C ILE A 20 4.65 -34.58 6.06
N VAL A 21 5.29 -35.31 6.96
CA VAL A 21 4.87 -36.67 7.34
C VAL A 21 3.48 -36.68 7.97
N GLY A 22 3.18 -35.78 8.90
CA GLY A 22 1.87 -35.66 9.54
C GLY A 22 0.75 -35.20 8.59
N LEU A 23 1.11 -34.45 7.55
CA LEU A 23 0.21 -34.03 6.48
C LEU A 23 -0.10 -35.19 5.52
N ILE A 24 0.85 -36.11 5.27
CA ILE A 24 0.65 -37.35 4.49
C ILE A 24 -0.15 -38.37 5.32
N ASN A 25 0.35 -38.79 6.48
CA ASN A 25 -0.31 -39.75 7.37
C ASN A 25 -0.03 -39.42 8.86
N PRO A 26 -1.04 -38.92 9.61
CA PRO A 26 -0.85 -38.47 10.98
C PRO A 26 -0.58 -39.63 11.96
N SER A 27 -0.90 -40.87 11.57
CA SER A 27 -0.67 -42.06 12.38
C SER A 27 0.82 -42.35 12.60
N TRP A 28 1.70 -41.96 11.66
CA TRP A 28 3.16 -42.14 11.79
C TRP A 28 3.75 -41.26 12.89
N VAL A 29 3.16 -40.09 13.11
CA VAL A 29 3.47 -39.17 14.22
C VAL A 29 2.56 -39.39 15.44
N LYS A 30 1.90 -40.57 15.50
CA LYS A 30 1.01 -41.01 16.59
C LYS A 30 -0.19 -40.07 16.87
N MET A 31 -0.65 -39.33 15.85
CA MET A 31 -1.80 -38.42 15.95
C MET A 31 -3.03 -38.93 15.19
N LYS A 32 -4.22 -38.69 15.75
CA LYS A 32 -5.50 -39.16 15.17
C LYS A 32 -6.04 -38.30 14.01
N SER A 33 -5.46 -37.13 13.73
CA SER A 33 -6.01 -36.17 12.76
C SER A 33 -4.91 -35.37 12.07
N ARG A 34 -5.03 -35.25 10.73
CA ARG A 34 -4.13 -34.47 9.87
C ARG A 34 -4.06 -33.02 10.34
N GLY A 35 -5.22 -32.37 10.51
CA GLY A 35 -5.30 -30.97 10.93
C GLY A 35 -4.70 -30.67 12.31
N LYS A 36 -4.82 -31.60 13.26
CA LYS A 36 -4.18 -31.44 14.59
C LYS A 36 -2.66 -31.60 14.50
N SER A 37 -2.18 -32.56 13.69
CA SER A 37 -0.75 -32.76 13.47
C SER A 37 -0.09 -31.59 12.75
N THR A 38 -0.72 -31.07 11.68
CA THR A 38 -0.19 -29.92 10.95
C THR A 38 -0.18 -28.67 11.82
N LEU A 39 -1.25 -28.41 12.58
CA LEU A 39 -1.32 -27.26 13.49
C LEU A 39 -0.22 -27.29 14.56
N ILE A 40 0.01 -28.44 15.21
CA ILE A 40 1.02 -28.58 16.27
C ILE A 40 2.44 -28.36 15.71
N TYR A 41 2.79 -28.99 14.58
CA TYR A 41 4.13 -28.81 14.00
C TYR A 41 4.35 -27.43 13.39
N PHE A 42 3.30 -26.80 12.85
CA PHE A 42 3.37 -25.42 12.37
C PHE A 42 3.61 -24.42 13.53
N ILE A 43 2.90 -24.59 14.65
CA ILE A 43 3.15 -23.78 15.87
C ILE A 43 4.56 -24.01 16.42
N ALA A 44 5.05 -25.26 16.45
CA ALA A 44 6.42 -25.57 16.87
C ALA A 44 7.49 -24.94 15.97
N MET A 45 7.26 -24.93 14.65
CA MET A 45 8.14 -24.29 13.66
C MET A 45 8.17 -22.76 13.84
N LEU A 46 7.01 -22.13 14.06
CA LEU A 46 6.94 -20.69 14.37
C LEU A 46 7.67 -20.35 15.67
N ALA A 47 7.47 -21.15 16.73
CA ALA A 47 8.17 -20.96 18.01
C ALA A 47 9.70 -21.04 17.86
N CYS A 48 10.21 -22.03 17.12
CA CYS A 48 11.65 -22.12 16.82
C CYS A 48 12.16 -20.91 16.03
N SER A 49 11.36 -20.42 15.07
CA SER A 49 11.71 -19.28 14.22
C SER A 49 11.78 -17.97 15.03
N VAL A 50 10.85 -17.76 15.97
CA VAL A 50 10.88 -16.61 16.89
C VAL A 50 12.10 -16.65 17.79
N VAL A 51 12.47 -17.82 18.35
CA VAL A 51 13.67 -17.95 19.19
C VAL A 51 14.92 -17.59 18.39
N VAL A 52 15.10 -18.12 17.18
CA VAL A 52 16.23 -17.77 16.29
C VAL A 52 16.22 -16.27 15.96
N GLY A 53 15.06 -15.65 15.74
CA GLY A 53 14.93 -14.22 15.47
C GLY A 53 15.31 -13.32 16.65
N VAL A 54 15.11 -13.77 17.89
CA VAL A 54 15.53 -13.06 19.11
C VAL A 54 17.01 -13.28 19.43
N THR A 55 17.57 -14.47 19.13
CA THR A 55 18.95 -14.83 19.48
C THR A 55 19.98 -14.63 18.35
N THR A 56 19.55 -14.21 17.15
CA THR A 56 20.45 -13.77 16.06
C THR A 56 21.00 -12.39 16.36
N SER A 57 22.32 -12.26 16.22
CA SER A 57 23.03 -10.98 16.42
C SER A 57 22.57 -9.95 15.40
N ASP A 58 22.58 -8.67 15.78
CA ASP A 58 22.27 -7.57 14.85
C ASP A 58 23.21 -7.54 13.65
N GLU A 59 24.44 -8.06 13.81
CA GLU A 59 25.40 -8.23 12.71
C GLU A 59 24.96 -9.33 11.72
N GLU A 60 24.37 -10.44 12.19
CA GLU A 60 23.83 -11.49 11.32
C GLU A 60 22.57 -11.01 10.60
N LYS A 61 21.70 -10.27 11.29
CA LYS A 61 20.50 -9.64 10.71
C LYS A 61 20.87 -8.62 9.62
N ALA A 62 21.86 -7.78 9.87
CA ALA A 62 22.36 -6.82 8.90
C ALA A 62 22.96 -7.52 7.66
N ARG A 63 23.75 -8.59 7.85
CA ARG A 63 24.30 -9.41 6.76
C ARG A 63 23.20 -10.07 5.91
N GLN A 64 22.21 -10.70 6.55
CA GLN A 64 21.07 -11.33 5.85
C GLN A 64 20.24 -10.31 5.06
N LYS A 65 19.97 -9.13 5.65
CA LYS A 65 19.25 -8.04 4.95
C LYS A 65 20.03 -7.58 3.72
N ALA A 66 21.32 -7.28 3.86
CA ALA A 66 22.19 -6.85 2.76
C ALA A 66 22.34 -7.92 1.66
N GLU A 67 22.34 -9.22 2.00
CA GLU A 67 22.36 -10.29 0.99
C GLU A 67 21.03 -10.40 0.23
N SER A 68 19.89 -10.23 0.93
CA SER A 68 18.56 -10.22 0.29
C SER A 68 18.39 -9.05 -0.68
N GLU A 69 18.84 -7.85 -0.29
CA GLU A 69 18.83 -6.64 -1.13
C GLU A 69 19.72 -6.82 -2.38
N LYS A 70 20.90 -7.46 -2.24
CA LYS A 70 21.77 -7.79 -3.38
C LYS A 70 21.14 -8.79 -4.33
N ARG A 71 20.51 -9.87 -3.82
CA ARG A 71 19.81 -10.84 -4.67
C ARG A 71 18.67 -10.20 -5.46
N GLN A 72 17.84 -9.38 -4.81
CA GLN A 72 16.75 -8.66 -5.47
C GLN A 72 17.24 -7.69 -6.55
N GLN A 73 18.37 -7.02 -6.34
CA GLN A 73 18.98 -6.13 -7.35
C GLN A 73 19.51 -6.90 -8.57
N ILE A 74 20.14 -8.07 -8.36
CA ILE A 74 20.62 -8.92 -9.46
C ILE A 74 19.43 -9.47 -10.26
N GLU A 75 18.40 -9.97 -9.58
CA GLU A 75 17.22 -10.56 -10.23
C GLU A 75 16.39 -9.51 -10.99
N ALA A 76 16.28 -8.28 -10.46
CA ALA A 76 15.69 -7.14 -11.17
C ALA A 76 16.49 -6.76 -12.42
N ALA A 77 17.81 -6.69 -12.34
CA ALA A 77 18.68 -6.35 -13.47
C ALA A 77 18.65 -7.42 -14.58
N GLU A 78 18.59 -8.72 -14.23
CA GLU A 78 18.40 -9.79 -15.21
C GLU A 78 17.00 -9.77 -15.87
N ALA A 79 15.96 -9.42 -15.11
CA ALA A 79 14.61 -9.26 -15.64
C ALA A 79 14.48 -8.05 -16.58
N GLU A 80 15.19 -6.95 -16.30
CA GLU A 80 15.25 -5.77 -17.17
C GLU A 80 16.02 -6.08 -18.47
N LYS A 81 17.17 -6.75 -18.37
CA LYS A 81 17.97 -7.11 -19.54
C LYS A 81 17.22 -8.03 -20.53
N LYS A 82 16.46 -9.01 -20.03
CA LYS A 82 15.61 -9.89 -20.85
C LYS A 82 14.47 -9.17 -21.58
N LYS A 83 14.00 -8.02 -21.06
CA LYS A 83 12.99 -7.19 -21.75
C LYS A 83 13.60 -6.42 -22.92
N ILE A 84 14.76 -5.82 -22.69
CA ILE A 84 15.50 -5.04 -23.71
C ILE A 84 15.85 -5.92 -24.92
N ASP A 85 16.35 -7.14 -24.68
CA ASP A 85 16.69 -8.09 -25.76
C ASP A 85 15.46 -8.57 -26.57
N SER A 86 14.23 -8.42 -26.04
CA SER A 86 12.99 -8.86 -26.69
C SER A 86 12.35 -7.80 -27.60
N GLU A 87 12.61 -6.51 -27.37
CA GLU A 87 11.98 -5.41 -28.12
C GLU A 87 12.77 -5.02 -29.38
N GLN A 88 14.05 -5.39 -29.48
CA GLN A 88 14.92 -4.96 -30.58
C GLN A 88 14.77 -5.73 -31.91
N ASN A 89 13.93 -6.77 -31.96
CA ASN A 89 13.82 -7.69 -33.12
C ASN A 89 12.45 -7.62 -33.84
N LYS A 90 11.79 -6.45 -33.88
CA LYS A 90 10.45 -6.33 -34.49
C LYS A 90 10.15 -4.99 -35.19
N GLN A 91 11.10 -4.47 -35.96
CA GLN A 91 10.88 -3.24 -36.73
C GLN A 91 11.60 -3.24 -38.09
N GLU A 92 11.07 -4.02 -39.05
CA GLU A 92 11.36 -3.82 -40.47
C GLU A 92 10.19 -4.31 -41.36
N SER A 93 9.50 -3.36 -42.04
CA SER A 93 8.82 -3.48 -43.36
C SER A 93 7.60 -2.54 -43.53
N ILE A 94 7.35 -2.13 -44.79
CA ILE A 94 6.55 -1.00 -45.30
C ILE A 94 5.93 -1.47 -46.66
N ASN A 95 4.72 -1.14 -47.15
CA ASN A 95 3.84 0.05 -47.13
C ASN A 95 2.31 -0.37 -47.19
N PRO A 96 1.31 0.54 -47.31
CA PRO A 96 -0.13 0.24 -47.21
C PRO A 96 -0.83 -0.02 -48.58
N PRO A 97 -2.18 -0.21 -48.62
CA PRO A 97 -3.06 0.96 -48.81
C PRO A 97 -4.38 1.01 -47.98
N GLN A 98 -4.94 2.22 -47.95
CA GLN A 98 -6.25 2.72 -47.47
C GLN A 98 -7.47 2.26 -48.35
N PRO A 99 -8.73 2.72 -48.13
CA PRO A 99 -9.42 3.21 -46.90
C PRO A 99 -10.88 2.71 -46.76
N GLU A 100 -11.51 2.87 -45.58
CA GLU A 100 -12.93 3.30 -45.52
C GLU A 100 -13.22 4.09 -44.22
N VAL A 101 -14.19 5.02 -44.32
CA VAL A 101 -14.49 6.13 -43.37
C VAL A 101 -15.63 5.66 -42.41
N ILE A 102 -15.86 6.09 -41.15
CA ILE A 102 -16.28 7.40 -40.58
C ILE A 102 -16.08 7.37 -39.01
N PRO A 103 -16.28 8.45 -38.21
CA PRO A 103 -15.24 9.41 -37.80
C PRO A 103 -14.87 9.44 -36.28
N GLU A 104 -13.73 10.08 -36.02
CA GLU A 104 -13.39 11.00 -34.90
C GLU A 104 -14.56 11.63 -34.10
N ILE A 105 -14.49 12.04 -32.82
CA ILE A 105 -13.44 12.36 -31.80
C ILE A 105 -14.14 12.17 -30.42
N SER A 106 -13.53 11.74 -29.31
CA SER A 106 -12.40 12.40 -28.66
C SER A 106 -11.46 11.45 -27.92
N LYS A 107 -10.17 11.59 -28.23
CA LYS A 107 -9.07 11.13 -27.39
C LYS A 107 -8.62 12.30 -26.53
N GLU A 108 -8.80 12.22 -25.22
CA GLU A 108 -7.96 12.96 -24.28
C GLU A 108 -7.07 11.97 -23.52
N THR A 109 -5.95 11.66 -24.16
CA THR A 109 -4.64 11.50 -23.49
C THR A 109 -4.51 10.44 -22.39
N LEU A 110 -4.56 9.15 -22.76
CA LEU A 110 -3.70 8.15 -22.11
C LEU A 110 -2.27 8.27 -22.67
N LYS A 111 -1.50 9.23 -22.15
CA LYS A 111 -0.04 9.26 -22.31
C LYS A 111 0.57 8.08 -21.55
N PRO A 112 1.54 7.34 -22.12
CA PRO A 112 2.47 6.54 -21.31
C PRO A 112 3.24 7.49 -20.38
N VAL A 113 3.40 7.13 -19.11
CA VAL A 113 4.15 7.95 -18.14
C VAL A 113 5.66 7.84 -18.45
N ALA A 114 6.10 8.65 -19.40
CA ALA A 114 7.44 9.22 -19.34
C ALA A 114 7.56 10.05 -18.07
N ASN A 115 8.78 10.23 -17.57
CA ASN A 115 9.08 10.85 -16.29
C ASN A 115 8.91 12.39 -16.35
N GLU A 116 7.69 12.87 -16.57
CA GLU A 116 7.36 14.30 -16.55
C GLU A 116 7.52 14.84 -15.12
N GLN A 117 8.45 15.77 -14.93
CA GLN A 117 8.75 16.39 -13.64
C GLN A 117 7.59 17.32 -13.24
N SER A 118 6.60 16.77 -12.56
CA SER A 118 5.47 17.52 -12.02
C SER A 118 5.93 18.55 -10.97
N ASN A 119 5.41 19.78 -11.11
CA ASN A 119 5.49 20.82 -10.10
C ASN A 119 4.18 20.95 -9.29
N ALA A 120 3.17 20.09 -9.57
CA ALA A 120 1.90 20.09 -8.85
C ALA A 120 2.14 19.87 -7.35
N SER A 121 1.37 20.57 -6.52
CA SER A 121 1.64 20.69 -5.08
C SER A 121 0.39 21.01 -4.28
N LEU A 122 0.17 20.24 -3.22
CA LEU A 122 -0.80 20.51 -2.15
C LEU A 122 -0.29 21.57 -1.14
N GLY A 123 0.81 22.26 -1.44
CA GLY A 123 1.36 23.37 -0.66
C GLY A 123 2.25 22.99 0.53
N PHE A 124 2.11 21.78 1.07
CA PHE A 124 2.82 21.31 2.27
C PHE A 124 3.94 20.32 1.95
N THR A 125 5.02 20.34 2.72
CA THR A 125 5.95 19.21 2.86
C THR A 125 5.30 18.12 3.73
N PRO A 126 5.78 16.88 3.70
CA PRO A 126 5.30 15.81 4.58
C PRO A 126 5.34 16.17 6.07
N GLU A 127 6.37 16.87 6.53
CA GLU A 127 6.50 17.26 7.95
C GLU A 127 5.57 18.43 8.32
N GLU A 128 5.39 19.43 7.45
CA GLU A 128 4.39 20.50 7.66
C GLU A 128 2.96 19.93 7.71
N PHE A 129 2.65 18.96 6.85
CA PHE A 129 1.36 18.26 6.85
C PHE A 129 1.19 17.43 8.13
N ARG A 130 2.21 16.68 8.54
CA ARG A 130 2.21 15.87 9.77
C ARG A 130 1.91 16.73 11.01
N GLN A 131 2.56 17.88 11.12
CA GLN A 131 2.36 18.81 12.24
C GLN A 131 0.92 19.33 12.26
N LYS A 132 0.43 19.86 11.13
CA LYS A 132 -0.95 20.36 11.02
C LYS A 132 -2.00 19.28 11.31
N LEU A 133 -1.82 18.06 10.81
CA LEU A 133 -2.75 16.97 11.08
C LEU A 133 -2.71 16.54 12.55
N ASN A 134 -1.54 16.58 13.19
CA ASN A 134 -1.43 16.29 14.62
C ASN A 134 -2.07 17.37 15.49
N ASP A 135 -1.87 18.65 15.16
CA ASP A 135 -2.52 19.77 15.85
C ASP A 135 -4.05 19.66 15.77
N GLU A 136 -4.58 19.32 14.59
CA GLU A 136 -6.00 19.08 14.36
C GLU A 136 -6.55 17.85 15.11
N ILE A 137 -5.79 16.74 15.13
CA ILE A 137 -6.15 15.54 15.91
C ILE A 137 -6.25 15.86 17.40
N ILE A 138 -5.25 16.59 17.94
CA ILE A 138 -5.21 17.00 19.34
C ILE A 138 -6.32 18.01 19.66
N GLN A 139 -6.66 18.91 18.72
CA GLN A 139 -7.75 19.87 18.90
C GLN A 139 -9.13 19.20 18.93
N VAL A 140 -9.33 18.15 18.14
CA VAL A 140 -10.61 17.41 18.10
C VAL A 140 -10.79 16.50 19.31
N ASP A 141 -9.69 15.97 19.88
CA ASP A 141 -9.68 15.09 21.06
C ASP A 141 -10.68 13.91 20.96
N ALA A 142 -10.78 13.34 19.75
CA ALA A 142 -11.65 12.20 19.48
C ALA A 142 -10.99 10.88 19.90
N ASP A 143 -11.73 10.08 20.66
CA ASP A 143 -11.34 8.71 20.99
C ASP A 143 -10.93 7.92 19.74
N GLY A 144 -9.88 7.11 19.90
CA GLY A 144 -9.30 6.31 18.82
C GLY A 144 -8.30 7.05 17.93
N LEU A 145 -8.39 8.37 17.73
CA LEU A 145 -7.44 9.10 16.87
C LEU A 145 -6.09 9.32 17.57
N LYS A 146 -4.99 9.16 16.82
CA LYS A 146 -3.62 9.25 17.33
C LYS A 146 -2.73 10.12 16.41
N PRO A 147 -1.93 11.03 16.98
CA PRO A 147 -0.94 11.80 16.23
C PRO A 147 0.02 10.92 15.42
N LEU A 148 0.31 11.35 14.19
CA LEU A 148 1.22 10.70 13.27
C LEU A 148 2.67 10.78 13.79
N LYS A 149 3.34 9.63 13.77
CA LYS A 149 4.79 9.51 13.89
C LYS A 149 5.49 10.20 12.70
N LYS A 150 6.79 10.49 12.85
CA LYS A 150 7.62 11.11 11.80
C LYS A 150 7.41 10.41 10.45
N ILE A 151 7.20 11.20 9.40
CA ILE A 151 7.05 10.69 8.04
C ILE A 151 8.43 10.49 7.42
N GLU A 152 8.68 9.29 6.89
CA GLU A 152 9.90 8.96 6.15
C GLU A 152 9.58 8.89 4.65
N VAL A 153 10.26 9.72 3.86
CA VAL A 153 10.10 9.77 2.41
C VAL A 153 11.19 8.92 1.76
N VAL A 154 10.78 7.92 0.99
CA VAL A 154 11.65 7.00 0.25
C VAL A 154 11.31 7.13 -1.23
N LYS A 155 12.29 7.52 -2.06
CA LYS A 155 12.14 7.66 -3.53
C LYS A 155 10.93 8.51 -3.97
N GLY A 156 10.67 9.63 -3.28
CA GLY A 156 9.58 10.54 -3.62
C GLY A 156 8.19 10.07 -3.16
N THR A 157 8.08 9.03 -2.35
CA THR A 157 6.82 8.62 -1.71
C THR A 157 7.00 8.37 -0.23
N PHE A 158 5.90 8.40 0.53
CA PHE A 158 5.85 7.92 1.90
C PHE A 158 4.61 7.05 2.10
N ASN A 159 4.67 6.09 3.01
CA ASN A 159 3.53 5.26 3.39
C ASN A 159 3.48 5.11 4.90
N ILE A 160 2.33 5.38 5.50
CA ILE A 160 2.04 5.18 6.92
C ILE A 160 0.92 4.15 7.00
N GLY A 161 1.26 2.90 7.30
CA GLY A 161 0.28 1.85 7.54
C GLY A 161 -0.37 1.97 8.92
N ASP A 162 -1.59 1.43 9.03
CA ASP A 162 -2.36 1.29 10.27
C ASP A 162 -2.43 2.57 11.14
N LEU A 163 -2.88 3.66 10.53
CA LEU A 163 -3.21 4.89 11.26
C LEU A 163 -4.20 4.58 12.38
N SER A 164 -3.80 4.93 13.60
CA SER A 164 -4.57 4.75 14.84
C SER A 164 -4.87 3.31 15.30
N GLY A 165 -4.56 2.28 14.50
CA GLY A 165 -5.11 0.93 14.69
C GLY A 165 -6.40 0.68 13.89
N LEU A 166 -6.71 1.54 12.91
CA LEU A 166 -7.95 1.52 12.13
C LEU A 166 -7.84 0.71 10.84
N ASP A 167 -6.75 -0.03 10.57
CA ASP A 167 -6.44 -0.60 9.25
C ASP A 167 -6.68 0.42 8.12
N LEU A 168 -6.06 1.59 8.29
CA LEU A 168 -6.11 2.75 7.41
C LEU A 168 -4.68 3.12 7.05
N SER A 169 -4.31 3.01 5.77
CA SER A 169 -2.99 3.41 5.28
C SER A 169 -3.06 4.79 4.64
N LEU A 170 -2.03 5.62 4.86
CA LEU A 170 -1.83 6.90 4.16
C LEU A 170 -0.57 6.81 3.29
N LEU A 171 -0.79 6.76 1.98
CA LEU A 171 0.23 6.89 0.95
C LEU A 171 0.30 8.36 0.50
N GLY A 172 1.50 8.92 0.38
CA GLY A 172 1.71 10.24 -0.20
C GLY A 172 2.80 10.26 -1.26
N LYS A 173 2.60 11.03 -2.32
CA LYS A 173 3.61 11.33 -3.34
C LYS A 173 4.20 12.71 -3.09
N VAL A 174 5.50 12.87 -3.31
CA VAL A 174 6.26 14.10 -3.07
C VAL A 174 6.95 14.50 -4.37
N ASN A 175 6.75 15.74 -4.80
CA ASN A 175 7.35 16.30 -6.00
C ASN A 175 8.84 16.65 -5.79
N ASN A 176 9.50 17.10 -6.86
CA ASN A 176 10.94 17.42 -6.84
C ASN A 176 11.32 18.60 -5.92
N GLN A 177 10.35 19.38 -5.45
CA GLN A 177 10.53 20.49 -4.50
C GLN A 177 10.35 20.04 -3.04
N GLY A 178 10.14 18.75 -2.78
CA GLY A 178 9.89 18.22 -1.43
C GLY A 178 8.46 18.48 -0.91
N LYS A 179 7.56 18.98 -1.76
CA LYS A 179 6.16 19.24 -1.44
C LYS A 179 5.28 18.06 -1.87
N ILE A 180 4.21 17.81 -1.13
CA ILE A 180 3.26 16.74 -1.39
C ILE A 180 2.53 17.04 -2.70
N GLU A 181 2.57 16.12 -3.65
CA GLU A 181 1.84 16.17 -4.92
C GLU A 181 0.43 15.56 -4.78
N SER A 182 0.32 14.45 -4.03
CA SER A 182 -0.96 13.82 -3.71
C SER A 182 -0.92 13.03 -2.41
N LEU A 183 -2.11 12.84 -1.81
CA LEU A 183 -2.36 12.00 -0.64
C LEU A 183 -3.42 10.95 -0.99
N ASN A 184 -3.28 9.73 -0.45
CA ASN A 184 -4.17 8.60 -0.68
C ASN A 184 -4.39 7.82 0.61
N TYR A 185 -5.61 7.84 1.10
CA TYR A 185 -6.08 6.98 2.19
C TYR A 185 -6.61 5.67 1.61
N ILE A 186 -6.09 4.54 2.07
CA ILE A 186 -6.45 3.20 1.60
C ILE A 186 -6.93 2.37 2.78
N PHE A 187 -8.10 1.74 2.66
CA PHE A 187 -8.74 0.98 3.74
C PHE A 187 -9.64 -0.15 3.23
N PRO A 188 -9.86 -1.24 3.99
CA PRO A 188 -10.72 -2.35 3.59
C PRO A 188 -12.19 -1.94 3.50
N PRO A 189 -13.00 -2.67 2.71
CA PRO A 189 -14.43 -2.38 2.55
C PRO A 189 -15.30 -2.85 3.72
N SER A 190 -14.76 -3.66 4.63
CA SER A 190 -15.44 -4.11 5.83
C SER A 190 -14.83 -3.41 7.03
N LYS A 191 -15.64 -2.60 7.72
CA LYS A 191 -15.29 -1.85 8.93
C LYS A 191 -16.49 -1.74 9.87
N THR A 192 -16.21 -1.61 11.15
CA THR A 192 -17.17 -1.22 12.18
C THR A 192 -17.54 0.26 12.04
N GLU A 193 -18.66 0.68 12.65
CA GLU A 193 -19.10 2.08 12.62
C GLU A 193 -18.07 3.04 13.24
N GLU A 194 -17.38 2.61 14.30
CA GLU A 194 -16.31 3.35 14.96
C GLU A 194 -15.09 3.54 14.03
N GLU A 195 -14.66 2.48 13.33
CA GLU A 195 -13.58 2.60 12.36
C GLU A 195 -13.97 3.47 11.16
N VAL A 196 -15.22 3.40 10.68
CA VAL A 196 -15.72 4.29 9.61
C VAL A 196 -15.72 5.75 10.08
N ALA A 197 -16.14 6.04 11.31
CA ALA A 197 -16.06 7.37 11.88
C ALA A 197 -14.61 7.87 11.98
N GLY A 198 -13.69 7.02 12.43
CA GLY A 198 -12.25 7.33 12.48
C GLY A 198 -11.66 7.65 11.09
N VAL A 199 -12.00 6.86 10.07
CA VAL A 199 -11.61 7.13 8.67
C VAL A 199 -12.17 8.47 8.19
N LEU A 200 -13.47 8.72 8.40
CA LEU A 200 -14.10 9.98 7.99
C LEU A 200 -13.49 11.20 8.70
N LEU A 201 -13.07 11.07 9.96
CA LEU A 201 -12.32 12.13 10.66
C LEU A 201 -10.97 12.40 10.00
N TYR A 202 -10.15 11.38 9.69
CA TYR A 202 -8.88 11.58 8.97
C TYR A 202 -9.07 12.27 7.61
N LEU A 203 -10.10 11.88 6.85
CA LEU A 203 -10.44 12.52 5.58
C LEU A 203 -10.92 13.96 5.76
N GLY A 204 -11.77 14.21 6.76
CA GLY A 204 -12.30 15.54 7.08
C GLY A 204 -11.21 16.50 7.55
N LEU A 205 -10.30 16.06 8.43
CA LEU A 205 -9.16 16.85 8.89
C LEU A 205 -8.19 17.17 7.75
N THR A 206 -7.92 16.20 6.86
CA THR A 206 -7.12 16.44 5.66
C THR A 206 -7.78 17.49 4.75
N ALA A 207 -9.08 17.35 4.48
CA ALA A 207 -9.83 18.33 3.71
C ALA A 207 -9.89 19.72 4.39
N LYS A 208 -9.86 19.79 5.73
CA LYS A 208 -9.73 21.05 6.49
C LYS A 208 -8.37 21.71 6.23
N ILE A 209 -7.28 20.95 6.32
CA ILE A 209 -5.90 21.42 6.15
C ILE A 209 -5.61 21.90 4.72
N LEU A 210 -6.12 21.17 3.72
CA LEU A 210 -5.81 21.45 2.30
C LEU A 210 -6.56 22.67 1.74
N ASN A 211 -7.79 22.93 2.18
CA ASN A 211 -8.64 24.03 1.72
C ASN A 211 -9.26 24.79 2.92
N PRO A 212 -8.46 25.46 3.79
CA PRO A 212 -8.93 26.04 5.04
C PRO A 212 -9.98 27.16 4.85
N GLU A 213 -9.97 27.84 3.70
CA GLU A 213 -10.93 28.87 3.30
C GLU A 213 -12.32 28.34 2.93
N ILE A 214 -12.46 27.05 2.64
CA ILE A 214 -13.76 26.40 2.37
C ILE A 214 -14.28 25.74 3.66
N SER A 215 -15.51 26.08 4.07
CA SER A 215 -16.13 25.52 5.28
C SER A 215 -16.35 24.00 5.20
N MET A 216 -16.29 23.31 6.35
CA MET A 216 -16.53 21.87 6.42
C MET A 216 -17.95 21.48 5.96
N GLU A 217 -18.95 22.34 6.18
CA GLU A 217 -20.32 22.15 5.66
C GLU A 217 -20.37 21.97 4.13
N LYS A 218 -19.43 22.58 3.39
CA LYS A 218 -19.32 22.43 1.92
C LYS A 218 -18.46 21.25 1.49
N LYS A 219 -17.55 20.78 2.36
CA LYS A 219 -16.59 19.69 2.06
C LYS A 219 -17.09 18.32 2.48
N SER A 220 -17.67 18.19 3.68
CA SER A 220 -18.13 16.92 4.22
C SER A 220 -19.17 16.21 3.34
N PRO A 221 -20.18 16.88 2.74
CA PRO A 221 -21.12 16.21 1.85
C PRO A 221 -20.46 15.62 0.60
N LYS A 222 -19.39 16.26 0.09
CA LYS A 222 -18.63 15.79 -1.08
C LYS A 222 -17.82 14.53 -0.76
N ILE A 223 -17.16 14.51 0.40
CA ILE A 223 -16.44 13.34 0.90
C ILE A 223 -17.41 12.15 1.04
N VAL A 224 -18.56 12.37 1.68
CA VAL A 224 -19.58 11.32 1.89
C VAL A 224 -20.20 10.86 0.57
N ASP A 225 -20.54 11.76 -0.35
CA ASP A 225 -21.10 11.42 -1.66
C ASP A 225 -20.11 10.61 -2.51
N LEU A 226 -18.84 11.03 -2.58
CA LEU A 226 -17.77 10.28 -3.25
C LEU A 226 -17.67 8.85 -2.68
N ILE A 227 -17.49 8.69 -1.37
CA ILE A 227 -17.40 7.36 -0.72
C ILE A 227 -18.67 6.54 -0.98
N THR A 228 -19.85 7.16 -0.93
CA THR A 228 -21.13 6.49 -1.20
C THR A 228 -21.24 6.01 -2.64
N LYS A 229 -20.77 6.79 -3.63
CA LYS A 229 -20.71 6.41 -5.03
C LYS A 229 -19.75 5.24 -5.25
N ALA A 230 -18.56 5.31 -4.67
CA ALA A 230 -17.57 4.22 -4.72
C ALA A 230 -18.12 2.95 -4.06
N ALA A 231 -18.76 3.04 -2.90
CA ALA A 231 -19.34 1.89 -2.22
C ALA A 231 -20.44 1.20 -3.05
N LYS A 232 -21.32 1.98 -3.68
CA LYS A 232 -22.37 1.46 -4.58
C LYS A 232 -21.81 0.80 -5.84
N GLY A 233 -20.65 1.24 -6.32
CA GLY A 233 -20.00 0.72 -7.52
C GLY A 233 -18.91 -0.33 -7.27
N ILE A 234 -18.74 -0.88 -6.05
CA ILE A 234 -17.60 -1.74 -5.67
C ILE A 234 -17.44 -3.04 -6.51
N ASP A 235 -18.50 -3.45 -7.22
CA ASP A 235 -18.52 -4.58 -8.14
C ASP A 235 -18.18 -4.21 -9.60
N ASN A 236 -18.07 -2.92 -9.91
CA ASN A 236 -17.75 -2.44 -11.26
C ASN A 236 -16.24 -2.42 -11.49
N LYS A 237 -15.80 -2.77 -12.70
CA LYS A 237 -14.38 -2.67 -13.11
C LYS A 237 -13.90 -1.22 -13.16
N GLU A 238 -14.80 -0.29 -13.45
CA GLU A 238 -14.56 1.15 -13.46
C GLU A 238 -15.45 1.79 -12.39
N ASN A 239 -14.82 2.28 -11.33
CA ASN A 239 -15.49 2.85 -10.16
C ASN A 239 -14.73 4.06 -9.59
N MET A 240 -14.05 4.80 -10.48
CA MET A 240 -13.33 6.02 -10.14
C MET A 240 -14.29 7.21 -10.17
N HIS A 241 -14.40 7.92 -9.04
CA HIS A 241 -15.19 9.16 -8.93
C HIS A 241 -14.24 10.31 -8.58
N ARG A 242 -14.47 11.49 -9.14
CA ARG A 242 -13.67 12.70 -8.89
C ARG A 242 -14.56 13.91 -8.66
N GLU A 243 -14.14 14.83 -7.79
CA GLU A 243 -14.78 16.13 -7.60
C GLU A 243 -13.75 17.21 -7.24
N LYS A 244 -13.80 18.36 -7.90
CA LYS A 244 -12.94 19.51 -7.60
C LYS A 244 -13.47 20.30 -6.41
N VAL A 245 -12.60 20.59 -5.44
CA VAL A 245 -12.90 21.41 -4.27
C VAL A 245 -11.75 22.40 -4.06
N GLY A 246 -12.00 23.69 -4.29
CA GLY A 246 -10.93 24.69 -4.30
C GLY A 246 -9.92 24.40 -5.40
N ASN A 247 -8.64 24.33 -5.03
CA ASN A 247 -7.50 23.96 -5.88
C ASN A 247 -7.04 22.50 -5.65
N VAL A 248 -7.94 21.63 -5.18
CA VAL A 248 -7.64 20.22 -4.88
C VAL A 248 -8.70 19.35 -5.55
N THR A 249 -8.27 18.30 -6.25
CA THR A 249 -9.19 17.26 -6.76
C THR A 249 -9.33 16.16 -5.72
N TYR A 250 -10.53 15.98 -5.20
CA TYR A 250 -10.87 14.82 -4.37
C TYR A 250 -11.22 13.68 -5.31
N PHE A 251 -10.75 12.47 -5.02
CA PHE A 251 -11.10 11.30 -5.79
C PHE A 251 -11.28 10.07 -4.92
N THR A 252 -11.99 9.08 -5.46
CA THR A 252 -12.13 7.79 -4.80
C THR A 252 -12.28 6.67 -5.81
N ASN A 253 -11.83 5.49 -5.42
CA ASN A 253 -12.07 4.24 -6.11
C ASN A 253 -12.37 3.16 -5.07
N ALA A 254 -13.24 2.21 -5.37
CA ALA A 254 -13.43 1.04 -4.53
C ALA A 254 -13.53 -0.23 -5.38
N SER A 255 -12.83 -1.27 -4.98
CA SER A 255 -13.05 -2.62 -5.52
C SER A 255 -12.88 -3.68 -4.44
N LYS A 256 -13.51 -4.83 -4.63
CA LYS A 256 -13.34 -6.00 -3.73
C LYS A 256 -11.88 -6.47 -3.59
N ASN A 257 -11.03 -6.18 -4.59
CA ASN A 257 -9.65 -6.66 -4.62
C ASN A 257 -8.63 -5.64 -4.10
N THR A 258 -8.94 -4.35 -4.18
CA THR A 258 -8.01 -3.25 -3.83
C THR A 258 -8.44 -2.44 -2.61
N GLY A 259 -9.63 -2.70 -2.06
CA GLY A 259 -10.22 -1.90 -1.00
C GLY A 259 -10.77 -0.56 -1.48
N PHE A 260 -11.10 0.31 -0.54
CA PHE A 260 -11.44 1.71 -0.77
C PHE A 260 -10.17 2.57 -0.79
N TRP A 261 -10.15 3.48 -1.75
CA TRP A 261 -9.13 4.51 -1.94
C TRP A 261 -9.86 5.84 -1.89
N PHE A 262 -9.39 6.77 -1.06
CA PHE A 262 -9.83 8.17 -1.09
C PHE A 262 -8.61 9.06 -1.14
N GLY A 263 -8.51 9.89 -2.17
CA GLY A 263 -7.31 10.68 -2.44
C GLY A 263 -7.58 12.16 -2.69
N PHE A 264 -6.50 12.91 -2.57
CA PHE A 264 -6.38 14.34 -2.79
C PHE A 264 -5.23 14.56 -3.77
N ASP A 265 -5.55 14.95 -5.00
CA ASP A 265 -4.56 15.34 -6.02
C ASP A 265 -4.44 16.88 -6.06
N ALA A 266 -3.21 17.38 -6.17
CA ALA A 266 -2.98 18.75 -6.61
C ALA A 266 -3.34 18.93 -8.09
N GLU A 267 -3.66 20.17 -8.48
CA GLU A 267 -3.83 20.56 -9.90
C GLU A 267 -2.51 20.86 -10.61
#